data_AF-A0A1I7LF49-F1
#
_entry.id   AF-A0A1I7LF49-F1
#
_cell.length_a   1.000
_cell.length_b   1.000
_cell.length_c   1.000
_cell.angle_alpha   90.00
_cell.angle_beta   90.00
_cell.angle_gamma   90.00
#
_symmetry.space_group_name_H-M   'P 1'
#
loop_
_entity.id
_entity.type
_entity.pdbx_description
1 polymer ?
#
loop_
_entity_poly.entity_id
_entity_poly.type
_entity_poly.pdbx_seq_one_letter_code
_entity_poly.pdbx_strand_id
1 'polypeptide(L)'
;MAGVRADIQVAVDQYLELYAEAKKMEKKLEALRQVIEAYMKENGLDQVEHTDRRGHIQLIVQQRPITTSRYTTYDAAEISSLLPPNVRKKCIVEVIDKDKLEALAKLGEVSADVLSRKQTNSSVSWVVRYQK
;
A
#
# COMPACT_ATOMS: atom_id res chain seq x y z
N MET A 1 32.19 11.27 17.25
CA MET A 1 31.35 10.89 16.09
C MET A 1 32.27 10.30 15.05
N ALA A 2 32.09 9.03 14.67
CA ALA A 2 32.86 8.46 13.56
C ALA A 2 32.42 9.17 12.27
N GLY A 3 33.37 9.73 11.52
CA GLY A 3 33.08 10.39 10.25
C GLY A 3 32.50 9.39 9.24
N VAL A 4 31.49 9.82 8.49
CA VAL A 4 30.97 9.06 7.35
C VAL A 4 32.07 9.00 6.28
N ARG A 5 32.19 7.85 5.59
CA ARG A 5 33.17 7.67 4.51
C ARG A 5 32.87 8.66 3.37
N ALA A 6 33.89 9.32 2.83
CA ALA A 6 33.72 10.46 1.91
C ALA A 6 32.96 10.11 0.62
N ASP A 7 33.18 8.92 0.05
CA ASP A 7 32.44 8.41 -1.11
C ASP A 7 30.95 8.18 -0.81
N ILE A 8 30.62 7.76 0.42
CA ILE A 8 29.24 7.62 0.88
C ILE A 8 28.59 8.98 1.03
N GLN A 9 29.31 9.98 1.54
CA GLN A 9 28.79 11.34 1.63
C GLN A 9 28.45 11.90 0.23
N VAL A 10 29.35 11.74 -0.75
CA VAL A 10 29.09 12.16 -2.14
C VAL A 10 27.88 11.44 -2.74
N ALA A 11 27.74 10.13 -2.50
CA ALA A 11 26.59 9.37 -2.97
C ALA A 11 25.27 9.85 -2.33
N VAL A 12 25.28 10.19 -1.04
CA VAL A 12 24.11 10.76 -0.35
C VAL A 12 23.74 12.12 -0.95
N ASP A 13 24.71 12.99 -1.18
CA ASP A 13 24.47 14.32 -1.73
C ASP A 13 23.84 14.23 -3.13
N GLN A 14 24.44 13.44 -4.03
CA GLN A 14 23.90 13.20 -5.37
C GLN A 14 22.50 12.57 -5.34
N TYR A 15 22.29 11.61 -4.45
CA TYR A 15 20.98 10.98 -4.28
C TYR A 15 19.91 12.00 -3.86
N LEU A 16 20.21 12.89 -2.91
CA LEU A 16 19.27 13.89 -2.41
C LEU A 16 18.93 14.94 -3.46
N GLU A 17 19.87 15.32 -4.31
CA GLU A 17 19.64 16.21 -5.45
C GLU A 17 18.69 15.57 -6.46
N LEU A 18 18.99 14.36 -6.92
CA LEU A 18 18.15 13.61 -7.86
C LEU A 18 16.75 13.33 -7.28
N TYR A 19 16.65 13.02 -6.00
CA TYR A 19 15.35 12.83 -5.34
C TYR A 19 14.52 14.12 -5.34
N ALA A 20 15.14 15.27 -5.12
CA ALA A 20 14.44 16.56 -5.16
C ALA A 20 13.92 16.88 -6.58
N GLU A 21 14.71 16.58 -7.61
CA GLU A 21 14.31 16.74 -9.01
C GLU A 21 13.17 15.79 -9.39
N ALA A 22 13.27 14.51 -9.02
CA ALA A 22 12.22 13.53 -9.23
C ALA A 22 10.90 13.96 -8.58
N LYS A 23 10.95 14.47 -7.33
CA LYS A 23 9.75 14.99 -6.65
C LYS A 23 9.14 16.20 -7.34
N LYS A 24 9.94 17.09 -7.95
CA LYS A 24 9.42 18.20 -8.75
C LYS A 24 8.73 17.69 -10.01
N MET A 25 9.30 16.69 -10.68
CA MET A 25 8.71 16.08 -11.88
C MET A 25 7.42 15.31 -11.57
N GLU A 26 7.40 14.52 -10.49
CA GLU A 26 6.19 13.84 -10.00
C GLU A 26 5.03 14.82 -9.78
N LYS A 27 5.30 15.96 -9.13
CA LYS A 27 4.27 17.00 -8.91
C LYS A 27 3.74 17.58 -10.22
N LYS A 28 4.60 17.81 -11.21
CA LYS A 28 4.19 18.31 -12.53
C LYS A 28 3.33 17.27 -13.27
N LEU A 29 3.74 16.00 -13.24
CA LEU A 29 2.98 14.91 -13.85
C LEU A 29 1.61 14.73 -13.19
N GLU A 30 1.55 14.81 -11.86
CA GLU A 30 0.29 14.72 -11.11
C GLU A 30 -0.66 15.88 -11.44
N ALA A 31 -0.15 17.11 -11.54
CA ALA A 31 -0.95 18.26 -11.95
C ALA A 31 -1.52 18.08 -13.38
N LEU A 32 -0.71 17.59 -14.32
CA LEU A 32 -1.17 17.28 -15.68
C LEU A 32 -2.21 16.16 -15.69
N ARG A 33 -1.99 15.10 -14.91
CA ARG A 33 -2.92 13.98 -14.76
C ARG A 33 -4.29 14.47 -14.32
N GLN A 34 -4.36 15.34 -13.31
CA GLN A 34 -5.64 15.86 -12.81
C GLN A 34 -6.43 16.61 -13.89
N VAL A 35 -5.75 17.43 -14.70
CA VAL A 35 -6.37 18.14 -15.82
C VAL A 35 -6.88 17.18 -16.89
N ILE A 36 -6.03 16.23 -17.30
CA ILE A 36 -6.36 15.27 -18.37
C ILE A 36 -7.49 14.33 -17.93
N GLU A 37 -7.43 13.80 -16.70
CA GLU A 37 -8.42 12.88 -16.16
C GLU A 37 -9.79 13.56 -16.01
N ALA A 38 -9.84 14.82 -15.55
CA ALA A 38 -11.08 15.59 -15.47
C ALA A 38 -11.70 15.76 -16.87
N TYR A 39 -10.91 16.22 -17.84
CA TYR A 39 -11.38 16.38 -19.22
C TYR A 39 -11.88 15.07 -19.83
N MET A 40 -11.15 13.97 -19.66
CA MET A 40 -11.56 12.66 -20.18
C MET A 40 -12.89 12.19 -19.59
N LYS A 41 -13.09 12.37 -18.28
CA LYS A 41 -14.35 12.00 -17.61
C LYS A 41 -15.53 12.87 -18.04
N GLU A 42 -15.33 14.19 -18.12
CA GLU A 42 -16.37 15.15 -18.55
C GLU A 42 -16.85 14.87 -19.98
N ASN A 43 -15.95 14.38 -20.84
CA ASN A 43 -16.23 14.14 -22.26
C ASN A 43 -16.46 12.65 -22.58
N GLY A 44 -16.48 11.76 -21.58
CA GLY A 44 -16.66 10.32 -21.79
C GLY A 44 -15.59 9.68 -22.69
N LEU A 45 -14.35 10.16 -22.61
CA LEU A 45 -13.22 9.64 -23.39
C LEU A 45 -12.48 8.57 -22.61
N ASP A 46 -12.32 7.39 -23.22
CA ASP A 46 -11.52 6.31 -22.63
C ASP A 46 -10.03 6.45 -22.94
N GLN A 47 -9.67 7.17 -24.02
CA GLN A 47 -8.28 7.33 -24.48
C GLN A 47 -8.03 8.70 -25.12
N VAL A 48 -6.83 9.25 -24.92
CA VAL A 48 -6.31 10.45 -25.62
C VAL A 48 -4.92 10.16 -26.16
N GLU A 49 -4.70 10.37 -27.45
CA GLU A 49 -3.39 10.19 -28.09
C GLU A 49 -2.49 11.42 -27.95
N HIS A 50 -1.19 11.18 -27.87
CA HIS A 50 -0.20 12.22 -28.11
C HIS A 50 -0.31 12.71 -29.55
N THR A 51 -0.16 14.01 -29.80
CA THR A 51 -0.29 14.63 -31.13
C THR A 51 0.52 13.91 -32.23
N ASP A 52 1.75 13.48 -31.90
CA ASP A 52 2.63 12.75 -32.82
C ASP A 52 2.47 11.21 -32.78
N ARG A 53 1.40 10.69 -32.16
CA ARG A 53 1.10 9.25 -32.02
C ARG A 53 2.20 8.40 -31.36
N ARG A 54 3.08 9.02 -30.56
CA ARG A 54 4.17 8.33 -29.84
C ARG A 54 3.70 7.60 -28.57
N GLY A 55 2.48 7.86 -28.14
CA GLY A 55 1.89 7.28 -26.94
C GLY A 55 0.45 7.78 -26.75
N HIS A 56 -0.22 7.27 -25.73
CA HIS A 56 -1.57 7.68 -25.36
C HIS A 56 -1.78 7.55 -23.84
N ILE A 57 -2.80 8.21 -23.35
CA ILE A 57 -3.32 8.07 -21.98
C ILE A 57 -4.66 7.35 -22.07
N GLN A 58 -4.87 6.34 -21.23
CA GLN A 58 -6.10 5.55 -21.21
C GLN A 58 -6.67 5.46 -19.78
N LEU A 59 -7.98 5.60 -19.66
CA LEU A 59 -8.71 5.27 -18.44
C LEU A 59 -9.12 3.79 -18.49
N ILE A 60 -8.58 2.99 -17.57
CA ILE A 60 -8.90 1.56 -17.48
C ILE A 60 -9.64 1.31 -16.17
N VAL A 61 -10.81 0.68 -16.26
CA VAL A 61 -11.54 0.19 -15.09
C VAL A 61 -10.79 -1.00 -14.50
N GLN A 62 -10.17 -0.79 -13.34
CA GLN A 62 -9.52 -1.86 -12.59
C GLN A 62 -10.46 -2.35 -11.48
N GLN A 63 -10.86 -3.62 -11.56
CA GLN A 63 -11.51 -4.29 -10.43
C GLN A 63 -10.42 -4.78 -9.48
N ARG A 64 -10.28 -4.14 -8.32
CA ARG A 64 -9.38 -4.60 -7.25
C ARG A 64 -10.19 -5.35 -6.20
N PRO A 65 -9.79 -6.57 -5.81
CA PRO A 65 -10.45 -7.28 -4.74
C PRO A 65 -10.36 -6.48 -3.44
N ILE A 66 -11.48 -6.32 -2.74
CA ILE A 66 -11.49 -5.71 -1.40
C ILE A 66 -10.90 -6.74 -0.45
N THR A 67 -9.62 -6.61 -0.12
CA THR A 67 -9.03 -7.42 0.95
C THR A 67 -9.45 -6.78 2.27
N THR A 68 -10.41 -7.40 2.97
CA THR A 68 -10.81 -6.94 4.31
C THR A 68 -9.70 -7.20 5.32
N SER A 69 -9.78 -6.61 6.52
CA SER A 69 -8.87 -6.90 7.65
C SER A 69 -8.86 -8.37 8.09
N ARG A 70 -9.71 -9.21 7.50
CA ARG A 70 -9.74 -10.67 7.63
C ARG A 70 -8.92 -11.39 6.55
N TYR A 71 -8.12 -10.67 5.75
CA TYR A 71 -7.31 -11.23 4.66
C TYR A 71 -8.13 -12.00 3.61
N THR A 72 -9.42 -11.68 3.48
CA THR A 72 -10.34 -12.32 2.54
C THR A 72 -11.14 -11.27 1.77
N THR A 73 -11.46 -11.63 0.53
CA THR A 73 -12.32 -10.90 -0.40
C THR A 73 -13.77 -11.40 -0.38
N TYR A 74 -14.02 -12.49 0.34
CA TYR A 74 -15.30 -13.15 0.47
C TYR A 74 -15.83 -13.02 1.91
N ASP A 75 -17.12 -12.71 2.04
CA ASP A 75 -17.80 -12.77 3.33
C ASP A 75 -18.03 -14.23 3.73
N ALA A 76 -17.54 -14.59 4.93
CA ALA A 76 -17.61 -15.96 5.40
C ALA A 76 -19.05 -16.41 5.70
N ALA A 77 -19.93 -15.51 6.15
CA ALA A 77 -21.33 -15.83 6.41
C ALA A 77 -22.07 -16.09 5.09
N GLU A 78 -21.87 -15.22 4.09
CA GLU A 78 -22.48 -15.37 2.76
C GLU A 78 -22.03 -16.67 2.08
N ILE A 79 -20.72 -16.92 2.02
CA ILE A 79 -20.17 -18.09 1.33
C ILE A 79 -20.39 -19.41 2.11
N SER A 80 -20.51 -19.36 3.44
CA SER A 80 -20.67 -20.58 4.25
C SER A 80 -21.93 -21.38 3.94
N SER A 81 -22.98 -20.72 3.45
CA SER A 81 -24.25 -21.34 3.05
C SER A 81 -24.18 -21.98 1.64
N LEU A 82 -23.21 -21.56 0.82
CA LEU A 82 -23.04 -21.98 -0.56
C LEU A 82 -22.01 -23.10 -0.73
N LEU A 83 -21.25 -23.42 0.32
CA LEU A 83 -20.20 -24.43 0.28
C LEU A 83 -20.60 -25.74 0.97
N PRO A 84 -20.35 -26.90 0.34
CA PRO A 84 -20.41 -28.19 1.02
C PRO A 84 -19.51 -28.23 2.27
N PRO A 85 -19.91 -28.91 3.37
CA PRO A 85 -19.17 -28.87 4.64
C PRO A 85 -17.71 -29.31 4.54
N ASN A 86 -17.42 -30.30 3.70
CA ASN A 86 -16.08 -30.81 3.45
C ASN A 86 -15.18 -29.81 2.69
N VAL A 87 -15.74 -28.95 1.85
CA VAL A 87 -15.03 -27.89 1.13
C VAL A 87 -14.87 -26.68 2.02
N ARG A 88 -15.92 -26.30 2.76
CA ARG A 88 -15.90 -25.19 3.71
C ARG A 88 -14.75 -25.30 4.71
N LYS A 89 -14.52 -26.49 5.28
CA LYS A 89 -13.39 -26.74 6.20
C LYS A 89 -12.00 -26.52 5.59
N LYS A 90 -11.87 -26.62 4.27
CA LYS A 90 -10.60 -26.39 3.55
C LYS A 90 -10.37 -24.91 3.24
N CYS A 91 -11.43 -24.11 3.24
CA CYS A 91 -11.38 -22.69 2.84
C CYS A 91 -11.40 -21.73 4.04
N ILE A 92 -11.77 -22.19 5.23
CA ILE A 92 -11.80 -21.36 6.45
C ILE A 92 -10.48 -21.52 7.21
N VAL A 93 -9.85 -20.40 7.51
CA VAL A 93 -8.66 -20.31 8.37
C VAL A 93 -9.06 -19.66 9.69
N GLU A 94 -8.71 -20.30 10.81
CA GLU A 94 -8.86 -19.69 12.13
C GLU A 94 -7.74 -18.66 12.36
N VAL A 95 -8.12 -17.42 12.66
CA VAL A 95 -7.18 -16.32 12.91
C VAL A 95 -7.57 -15.60 14.20
N ILE A 96 -6.56 -15.09 14.91
CA ILE A 96 -6.76 -14.28 16.11
C ILE A 96 -6.88 -12.81 15.71
N ASP A 97 -7.93 -12.14 16.19
CA ASP A 97 -8.08 -10.69 16.06
C ASP A 97 -7.05 -9.98 16.95
N LYS A 98 -5.97 -9.50 16.32
CA LYS A 98 -4.84 -8.83 16.98
C LYS A 98 -5.29 -7.67 17.85
N ASP A 99 -6.13 -6.78 17.33
CA ASP A 99 -6.45 -5.53 18.00
C ASP A 99 -7.33 -5.78 19.22
N LYS A 100 -8.25 -6.74 19.13
CA LYS A 100 -9.03 -7.19 20.30
C LYS A 100 -8.16 -7.89 21.34
N LEU A 101 -7.27 -8.79 20.92
CA LEU A 101 -6.37 -9.49 21.84
C LEU A 101 -5.49 -8.50 22.61
N GLU A 102 -4.91 -7.51 21.92
CA GLU A 102 -4.09 -6.46 22.54
C GLU A 102 -4.92 -5.55 23.47
N ALA A 103 -6.18 -5.28 23.14
CA ALA A 103 -7.08 -4.54 24.02
C ALA A 103 -7.40 -5.31 25.31
N LEU A 104 -7.74 -6.60 25.21
CA LEU A 104 -8.03 -7.46 26.36
C LEU A 104 -6.79 -7.65 27.26
N ALA A 105 -5.60 -7.77 26.66
CA ALA A 105 -4.37 -7.82 27.42
C ALA A 105 -4.10 -6.52 28.21
N LYS A 106 -4.43 -5.35 27.67
CA LYS A 106 -4.36 -4.07 28.40
C LYS A 106 -5.34 -3.99 29.58
N LEU A 107 -6.48 -4.67 29.47
CA LEU A 107 -7.47 -4.79 30.55
C LEU A 107 -7.09 -5.82 31.61
N GLY A 108 -5.98 -6.55 31.43
CA GLY A 108 -5.52 -7.60 32.34
C GLY A 108 -6.29 -8.93 32.21
N GLU A 109 -7.17 -9.05 31.22
CA GLU A 109 -7.96 -10.26 30.98
C GLU A 109 -7.16 -11.39 30.30
N VAL A 110 -5.94 -11.07 29.83
CA VAL A 110 -5.04 -12.00 29.15
C VAL A 110 -3.65 -11.86 29.75
N SER A 111 -2.96 -12.98 29.99
CA SER A 111 -1.61 -12.96 30.54
C SER A 111 -0.60 -12.33 29.58
N ALA A 112 0.43 -11.70 30.13
CA ALA A 112 1.51 -11.09 29.34
C ALA A 112 2.26 -12.12 28.46
N ASP A 113 2.27 -13.40 28.85
CA ASP A 113 2.86 -14.50 28.09
C ASP A 113 2.19 -14.72 26.72
N VAL A 114 0.93 -14.32 26.55
CA VAL A 114 0.25 -14.42 25.25
C VAL A 114 0.80 -13.38 24.27
N LEU A 115 1.04 -12.15 24.74
CA LEU A 115 1.59 -11.09 23.89
C LEU A 115 3.05 -11.35 23.53
N SER A 116 3.81 -12.03 24.38
CA SER A 116 5.22 -12.38 24.12
C SER A 116 5.38 -13.38 22.97
N ARG A 117 4.31 -14.10 22.58
CA ARG A 117 4.28 -15.00 21.41
C ARG A 117 4.06 -14.29 20.08
N LYS A 118 3.83 -12.97 20.10
CA LYS A 118 3.65 -12.19 18.88
C LYS A 118 4.90 -12.24 18.01
N GLN A 119 4.77 -12.84 16.83
CA GLN A 119 5.84 -12.86 15.83
C GLN A 119 5.90 -11.49 15.15
N THR A 120 7.08 -10.87 15.16
CA THR A 120 7.34 -9.60 14.48
C THR A 120 8.50 -9.75 13.53
N ASN A 121 8.38 -9.14 12.36
CA ASN A 121 9.49 -8.97 11.43
C ASN A 121 9.91 -7.51 11.47
N SER A 122 11.20 -7.28 11.68
CA SER A 122 11.78 -5.94 11.59
C SER A 122 12.05 -5.62 10.12
N SER A 123 11.41 -4.56 9.61
CA SER A 123 11.74 -3.98 8.31
C SER A 123 12.37 -2.61 8.51
N VAL A 124 13.45 -2.33 7.79
CA VAL A 124 14.02 -0.98 7.70
C VAL A 124 13.38 -0.27 6.52
N SER A 125 12.87 0.94 6.74
CA SER A 125 12.36 1.80 5.66
C SER A 125 13.38 2.87 5.32
N TRP A 126 13.57 3.09 4.02
CA TRP A 126 14.35 4.21 3.52
C TRP A 126 13.50 5.48 3.60
N VAL A 127 13.94 6.47 4.38
CA VAL A 127 13.19 7.71 4.56
C VAL A 127 14.08 8.90 4.24
N VAL A 128 13.68 9.69 3.25
CA VAL A 128 14.30 10.98 2.94
C VAL A 128 13.54 12.08 3.67
N ARG A 129 14.22 12.88 4.49
CA ARG A 129 13.64 14.03 5.20
C ARG A 129 14.38 15.30 4.80
N TYR A 130 13.65 16.31 4.37
CA TYR A 130 14.17 17.67 4.22
C TYR A 130 13.79 18.47 5.46
N GLN A 131 14.73 19.20 6.04
CA GLN A 131 14.41 20.25 7.00
C GLN A 131 13.90 21.46 6.20
N LYS A 132 12.79 22.04 6.68
CA LYS A 132 12.26 23.28 6.12
C LYS A 132 13.08 24.47 6.58
#